data_AF-A0A929UYH8-F1
#
_entry.id   AF-A0A929UYH8-F1
#
_cell.length_a   1.000
_cell.length_b   1.000
_cell.length_c   1.000
_cell.angle_alpha   90.00
_cell.angle_beta   90.00
_cell.angle_gamma   90.00
#
_symmetry.space_group_name_H-M   'P 1'
#
loop_
_entity.id
_entity.type
_entity.pdbx_description
1 polymer ?
#
loop_
_entity_poly.entity_id
_entity_poly.type
_entity_poly.pdbx_seq_one_letter_code
_entity_poly.pdbx_strand_id
1 'polypeptide(L)'
;MAQTKISKPQSKTHTLKIIAVVLAFIMWGATLYMNALMLSKIFYVIELEEKHYGTILRNTDVINYKVTNDEESRRKLKDWYDIDYKKD
;
A
#
# COMPACT_ATOMS: atom_id res chain seq x y z
N MET A 1 -26.15 -55.74 33.04
CA MET A 1 -26.82 -55.12 31.87
C MET A 1 -26.22 -53.73 31.68
N ALA A 2 -25.35 -53.55 30.69
CA ALA A 2 -24.77 -52.23 30.38
C ALA A 2 -25.51 -51.69 29.15
N GLN A 3 -26.32 -50.65 29.35
CA GLN A 3 -27.06 -49.98 28.29
C GLN A 3 -26.08 -49.16 27.44
N THR A 4 -25.78 -49.65 26.24
CA THR A 4 -24.95 -48.94 25.26
C THR A 4 -25.64 -47.62 24.90
N LYS A 5 -25.05 -46.48 25.27
CA LYS A 5 -25.51 -45.16 24.85
C LYS A 5 -25.35 -45.07 23.32
N ILE A 6 -26.46 -45.24 22.60
CA ILE A 6 -26.54 -45.02 21.16
C ILE A 6 -26.27 -43.54 20.92
N SER A 7 -25.11 -43.23 20.33
CA SER A 7 -24.81 -41.91 19.80
C SER A 7 -25.85 -41.58 18.72
N LYS A 8 -26.65 -40.52 18.93
CA LYS A 8 -27.63 -40.07 17.94
C LYS A 8 -26.93 -39.85 16.59
N PRO A 9 -27.50 -40.33 15.47
CA PRO A 9 -26.94 -40.09 14.15
C PRO A 9 -26.94 -38.58 13.89
N GLN A 10 -25.75 -38.02 13.67
CA GLN A 10 -25.55 -36.61 13.33
C GLN A 10 -26.41 -36.29 12.09
N SER A 11 -27.43 -35.45 12.25
CA SER A 11 -28.41 -35.21 11.19
C SER A 11 -27.76 -34.52 9.99
N LYS A 12 -28.23 -34.84 8.78
CA LYS A 12 -27.76 -34.22 7.51
C LYS A 12 -27.77 -32.68 7.56
N THR A 13 -28.65 -32.09 8.37
CA THR A 13 -28.75 -30.65 8.62
C THR A 13 -27.51 -30.09 9.33
N HIS A 14 -26.87 -30.84 10.23
CA HIS A 14 -25.64 -30.40 10.90
C HIS A 14 -24.46 -30.33 9.92
N THR A 15 -24.35 -31.32 9.03
CA THR A 15 -23.33 -31.33 7.97
C THR A 15 -23.50 -30.16 7.00
N LEU A 16 -24.73 -29.85 6.58
CA LEU A 16 -25.01 -28.69 5.73
C LEU A 16 -24.65 -27.35 6.40
N LYS A 17 -24.92 -27.20 7.70
CA LYS A 17 -24.53 -26.01 8.46
C LYS A 17 -23.01 -25.81 8.49
N ILE A 18 -22.25 -26.88 8.70
CA ILE A 18 -20.78 -26.82 8.69
C ILE A 18 -20.28 -26.38 7.30
N ILE A 19 -20.81 -26.98 6.23
CA ILE A 19 -20.44 -26.60 4.85
C ILE A 19 -20.74 -25.12 4.60
N ALA A 20 -21.91 -24.63 5.00
CA ALA A 20 -22.29 -23.23 4.85
C ALA A 20 -21.33 -22.28 5.60
N VAL A 21 -20.94 -22.62 6.83
CA VAL A 21 -19.98 -21.83 7.62
C VAL A 21 -18.61 -21.81 6.95
N VAL A 22 -18.11 -22.96 6.47
CA VAL A 22 -16.83 -23.05 5.78
C VAL A 22 -16.83 -22.19 4.51
N LEU A 23 -17.89 -22.27 3.70
CA LEU A 23 -18.03 -21.46 2.49
C LEU A 23 -18.09 -19.96 2.81
N ALA A 24 -18.80 -19.57 3.87
CA ALA A 24 -18.82 -18.18 4.33
C ALA A 24 -17.43 -17.69 4.75
N PHE A 25 -16.65 -18.53 5.44
CA PHE A 25 -15.27 -18.21 5.81
C PHE A 25 -14.35 -18.06 4.59
N ILE A 26 -14.48 -18.95 3.59
CA ILE A 26 -13.69 -18.86 2.36
C ILE A 26 -14.02 -17.57 1.60
N MET A 27 -15.31 -17.26 1.45
CA MET A 27 -15.75 -16.02 0.78
C MET A 27 -15.24 -14.78 1.51
N TRP A 28 -15.39 -14.73 2.84
CA TRP A 28 -14.86 -13.63 3.64
C TRP A 28 -13.34 -13.50 3.48
N GLY A 29 -12.60 -14.61 3.59
CA GLY A 29 -11.16 -14.63 3.43
C GLY A 29 -10.71 -14.12 2.06
N ALA A 30 -11.40 -14.52 1.00
CA ALA A 30 -11.15 -14.02 -0.36
C ALA A 30 -11.39 -12.51 -0.46
N THR A 31 -12.49 -12.00 0.11
CA THR A 31 -12.78 -10.55 0.13
C THR A 31 -11.70 -9.77 0.88
N LEU A 32 -11.29 -10.22 2.07
CA LEU A 32 -10.22 -9.57 2.83
C LEU A 32 -8.90 -9.56 2.06
N TYR A 33 -8.54 -10.68 1.43
CA TYR A 33 -7.33 -10.79 0.63
C TYR A 33 -7.33 -9.81 -0.55
N MET A 34 -8.44 -9.73 -1.29
CA MET A 34 -8.58 -8.79 -2.41
C MET A 34 -8.51 -7.33 -1.96
N ASN A 35 -9.12 -7.00 -0.81
CA ASN A 35 -9.04 -5.67 -0.24
C ASN A 35 -7.61 -5.31 0.18
N ALA A 36 -6.87 -6.24 0.81
CA ALA A 36 -5.48 -6.04 1.18
C ALA A 36 -4.58 -5.81 -0.06
N LEU A 37 -4.78 -6.60 -1.12
CA LEU A 37 -4.06 -6.41 -2.39
C LEU A 37 -4.38 -5.08 -3.08
N MET A 38 -5.65 -4.64 -3.03
CA MET A 38 -6.04 -3.36 -3.59
C MET A 38 -5.39 -2.21 -2.81
N LEU A 39 -5.41 -2.29 -1.49
CA LEU A 39 -4.78 -1.31 -0.62
C LEU A 39 -3.26 -1.22 -0.85
N SER A 40 -2.57 -2.35 -0.99
CA SER A 40 -1.12 -2.34 -1.28
C SER A 40 -0.80 -1.69 -2.63
N LYS A 41 -1.64 -1.91 -3.64
CA LYS A 41 -1.47 -1.26 -4.95
C LYS A 41 -1.72 0.25 -4.88
N ILE A 42 -2.73 0.68 -4.12
CA ILE A 42 -3.00 2.10 -3.91
C ILE A 42 -1.79 2.77 -3.26
N PHE A 43 -1.23 2.19 -2.18
CA PHE A 43 -0.04 2.74 -1.54
C PHE A 43 1.16 2.83 -2.49
N TYR A 44 1.38 1.79 -3.31
CA TYR A 44 2.46 1.81 -4.30
C TYR A 44 2.28 2.91 -5.36
N VAL A 45 1.05 3.16 -5.81
CA VAL A 45 0.77 4.26 -6.75
C VAL A 45 1.00 5.61 -6.09
N ILE A 46 0.55 5.81 -4.84
CA ILE A 46 0.78 7.05 -4.09
C ILE A 46 2.28 7.30 -3.94
N GLU A 47 3.06 6.28 -3.59
CA GLU A 47 4.53 6.40 -3.46
C GLU A 47 5.20 6.77 -4.79
N LEU A 48 4.77 6.15 -5.89
CA LEU A 48 5.26 6.50 -7.23
C LEU A 48 4.90 7.93 -7.61
N GLU A 49 3.67 8.37 -7.31
CA GLU A 49 3.23 9.74 -7.55
C GLU A 49 4.03 10.72 -6.70
N GLU A 50 4.19 10.47 -5.40
CA GLU A 50 4.97 11.32 -4.49
C GLU A 50 6.43 11.44 -4.98
N LYS A 51 7.03 10.34 -5.42
CA LYS A 51 8.38 10.34 -6.01
C LYS A 51 8.44 11.13 -7.32
N HIS A 52 7.41 11.00 -8.16
CA HIS A 52 7.33 11.72 -9.43
C HIS A 52 7.17 13.23 -9.22
N TYR A 53 6.20 13.64 -8.40
CA TYR A 53 5.97 15.04 -8.04
C TYR A 53 7.17 15.61 -7.29
N GLY A 54 7.79 14.87 -6.38
CA GLY A 54 9.01 15.28 -5.69
C GLY A 54 10.17 15.52 -6.65
N THR A 55 10.30 14.68 -7.70
CA THR A 55 11.32 14.86 -8.74
C THR A 55 11.04 16.10 -9.59
N ILE A 56 9.78 16.33 -9.97
CA ILE A 56 9.37 17.53 -10.70
C ILE A 56 9.67 18.78 -9.88
N LEU A 57 9.23 18.83 -8.62
CA LEU A 57 9.47 19.95 -7.72
C LEU A 57 10.96 20.25 -7.59
N ARG A 58 11.77 19.20 -7.35
CA ARG A 58 13.23 19.33 -7.31
C ARG A 58 13.80 19.96 -8.57
N ASN A 59 13.36 19.51 -9.74
CA ASN A 59 13.85 20.05 -11.01
C ASN A 59 13.42 21.52 -11.19
N THR A 60 12.18 21.86 -10.83
CA THR A 60 11.68 23.24 -10.87
C THR A 60 12.47 24.15 -9.94
N ASP A 61 12.76 23.72 -8.71
CA ASP A 61 13.57 24.47 -7.75
C ASP A 61 14.99 24.70 -8.28
N VAL A 62 15.63 23.65 -8.80
CA VAL A 62 16.96 23.76 -9.40
C VAL A 62 16.97 24.76 -10.57
N ILE A 63 15.96 24.72 -11.44
CA ILE A 63 15.83 25.68 -12.54
C ILE A 63 15.65 27.10 -12.01
N ASN A 64 14.74 27.31 -11.05
CA ASN A 64 14.49 28.62 -10.47
C ASN A 64 15.76 29.21 -9.83
N TYR A 65 16.50 28.42 -9.04
CA TYR A 65 17.73 28.90 -8.43
C TYR A 65 18.83 29.21 -9.46
N LYS A 66 18.91 28.44 -10.56
CA LYS A 66 19.84 28.74 -11.67
C LYS A 66 19.46 30.00 -12.44
N VAL A 67 18.16 30.29 -12.58
CA VAL A 67 17.66 31.50 -13.25
C VAL A 67 17.88 32.73 -12.37
N THR A 68 17.55 32.66 -11.08
CA THR A 68 17.75 33.79 -10.14
C THR A 68 19.23 34.09 -9.95
N ASN A 69 20.07 33.05 -9.76
CA ASN A 69 21.53 33.14 -9.72
C ASN A 69 22.08 34.26 -8.78
N ASP A 70 21.42 34.48 -7.65
CA ASP A 70 21.99 35.26 -6.56
C ASP A 70 22.85 34.35 -5.65
N GLU A 71 23.52 34.96 -4.67
CA GLU A 71 24.42 34.22 -3.76
C GLU A 71 23.64 33.18 -2.94
N GLU A 72 22.42 33.52 -2.52
CA GLU A 72 21.55 32.63 -1.75
C GLU A 72 21.13 31.40 -2.59
N SER A 73 20.71 31.62 -3.83
CA SER A 73 20.31 30.57 -4.76
C SER A 73 21.47 29.64 -5.09
N ARG A 74 22.69 30.17 -5.29
CA ARG A 74 23.90 29.35 -5.47
C ARG A 74 24.22 28.50 -4.23
N ARG A 75 24.09 29.08 -3.03
CA ARG A 75 24.25 28.33 -1.78
C ARG A 75 23.19 27.24 -1.64
N LYS A 76 21.92 27.52 -1.94
CA LYS A 76 20.84 26.52 -1.93
C LYS A 76 21.08 25.41 -2.95
N LEU A 77 21.57 25.74 -4.15
CA LEU A 77 21.95 24.74 -5.15
C LEU A 77 23.04 23.79 -4.65
N LYS A 78 24.05 24.33 -3.97
CA LYS A 78 25.14 23.54 -3.39
C LYS A 78 24.68 22.72 -2.18
N ASP A 79 24.04 23.37 -1.21
CA ASP A 79 23.70 22.77 0.07
C ASP A 79 22.57 21.73 -0.06
N TRP A 80 21.60 21.95 -0.95
CA TRP A 80 20.41 21.08 -1.06
C TRP A 80 20.47 20.10 -2.23
N TYR A 81 21.20 20.44 -3.30
CA TYR A 81 21.24 19.62 -4.52
C TYR A 81 22.66 19.21 -4.94
N ASP A 82 23.69 19.61 -4.20
CA ASP A 82 25.11 19.35 -4.52
C ASP A 82 25.52 19.86 -5.92
N ILE A 83 24.96 21.01 -6.32
CA ILE A 83 25.25 21.66 -7.59
C ILE A 83 26.08 22.92 -7.33
N ASP A 84 27.36 22.89 -7.68
CA ASP A 84 28.24 24.06 -7.65
C ASP A 84 28.03 24.92 -8.91
N TYR A 85 27.04 25.82 -8.84
CA TYR A 85 26.65 26.67 -9.95
C TYR A 85 27.42 28.00 -9.94
N LYS A 86 28.13 28.30 -11.02
CA LYS A 86 28.91 29.53 -11.15
C LYS A 86 28.06 30.63 -11.77
N LYS A 87 28.36 31.86 -11.36
CA LYS A 87 27.81 33.04 -12.03
C LYS A 87 28.56 33.21 -13.35
N ASP A 88 27.86 33.04 -14.47
CA ASP A 88 28.35 33.48 -15.78
C ASP A 88 28.57 35.00 -15.82
#